data_AF-A0A358NGY3-F1
#
_entry.id   AF-A0A358NGY3-F1
#
_cell.length_a   1.000
_cell.length_b   1.000
_cell.length_c   1.000
_cell.angle_alpha   90.00
_cell.angle_beta   90.00
_cell.angle_gamma   90.00
#
_symmetry.space_group_name_H-M   'P 1'
#
loop_
_entity.id
_entity.type
_entity.pdbx_description
1 polymer ?
#
loop_
_entity_poly.entity_id
_entity_poly.type
_entity_poly.pdbx_seq_one_letter_code
_entity_poly.pdbx_strand_id
1 'polypeptide(L)'
;MKATDLRDLFKSPENYSDSDVVVEGWIRTIRDSKNFGFIELNDGTYMKNVQIVFESNLENFEEVKKFSTGSAITVKGRLLLTPEAKQPFEIKATEVTMEAES
;
A
#
# COMPACT_ATOMS: atom_id res chain seq x y z
N MET A 1 -1.53 14.23 7.91
CA MET A 1 -2.69 13.72 7.15
C MET A 1 -3.33 12.60 7.94
N LYS A 2 -4.64 12.41 7.85
CA LYS A 2 -5.34 11.31 8.52
C LYS A 2 -5.29 10.07 7.63
N ALA A 3 -5.07 8.89 8.21
CA ALA A 3 -5.18 7.63 7.48
C ALA A 3 -6.61 7.40 6.98
N THR A 4 -6.73 6.85 5.78
CA THR A 4 -7.98 6.49 5.13
C THR A 4 -8.19 4.98 5.24
N ASP A 5 -9.36 4.58 5.71
CA ASP A 5 -9.74 3.16 5.80
C ASP A 5 -9.74 2.52 4.40
N LEU A 6 -9.19 1.32 4.27
CA LEU A 6 -9.22 0.58 3.00
C LEU A 6 -10.66 0.34 2.54
N ARG A 7 -11.59 0.14 3.46
CA ARG A 7 -13.03 0.03 3.15
C ARG A 7 -13.54 1.22 2.35
N ASP A 8 -13.11 2.43 2.68
CA ASP A 8 -13.60 3.64 2.01
C ASP A 8 -12.98 3.77 0.62
N LEU A 9 -11.70 3.40 0.47
CA LEU A 9 -11.04 3.28 -0.83
C LEU A 9 -11.76 2.24 -1.72
N PHE A 10 -12.14 1.08 -1.18
CA PHE A 10 -12.86 0.04 -1.95
C PHE A 10 -14.31 0.41 -2.29
N LYS A 11 -14.98 1.20 -1.45
CA LYS A 11 -16.37 1.64 -1.71
C LYS A 11 -16.46 2.74 -2.76
N SER A 12 -15.47 3.63 -2.82
CA SER A 12 -15.51 4.79 -3.73
C SER A 12 -14.12 5.15 -4.22
N PRO A 13 -13.43 4.24 -4.95
CA PRO A 13 -12.04 4.45 -5.38
C PRO A 13 -11.91 5.65 -6.33
N GLU A 14 -12.96 5.94 -7.11
CA GLU A 14 -12.99 7.06 -8.05
C GLU A 14 -12.84 8.42 -7.36
N ASN A 15 -13.29 8.56 -6.11
CA ASN A 15 -13.14 9.79 -5.33
C ASN A 15 -11.70 10.06 -4.88
N TYR A 16 -10.84 9.03 -4.95
CA TYR A 16 -9.44 9.09 -4.56
C TYR A 16 -8.50 8.90 -5.75
N SER A 17 -9.04 8.78 -6.97
CA SER A 17 -8.24 8.62 -8.19
C SER A 17 -7.24 9.76 -8.31
N ASP A 18 -5.99 9.43 -8.60
CA ASP A 18 -4.90 10.39 -8.79
C ASP A 18 -4.61 11.29 -7.57
N SER A 19 -5.15 10.93 -6.41
CA SER A 19 -4.98 11.67 -5.16
C SER A 19 -3.97 10.97 -4.26
N ASP A 20 -3.26 11.76 -3.46
CA ASP A 20 -2.40 11.25 -2.41
C ASP A 20 -3.26 10.76 -1.23
N VAL A 21 -3.07 9.49 -0.87
CA VAL A 21 -3.74 8.82 0.24
C VAL A 21 -2.71 8.34 1.25
N VAL A 22 -3.15 8.25 2.50
CA VAL A 22 -2.40 7.62 3.59
C VAL A 22 -3.19 6.42 4.05
N VAL A 23 -2.56 5.26 4.10
CA VAL A 23 -3.16 4.01 4.56
C VAL A 23 -2.27 3.36 5.60
N GLU A 24 -2.87 2.70 6.58
CA GLU A 24 -2.20 2.04 7.68
C GLU A 24 -2.70 0.60 7.77
N GLY A 25 -1.83 -0.34 8.12
CA GLY A 25 -2.26 -1.72 8.30
C GLY A 25 -1.10 -2.69 8.45
N TRP A 26 -1.40 -3.98 8.30
CA TRP A 26 -0.44 -5.07 8.44
C TRP A 26 -0.09 -5.68 7.09
N ILE A 27 1.20 -5.93 6.88
CA ILE A 27 1.70 -6.63 5.70
C ILE A 27 1.17 -8.06 5.71
N ARG A 28 0.39 -8.42 4.69
CA ARG A 28 -0.06 -9.80 4.46
C ARG A 28 0.95 -10.58 3.63
N THR A 29 1.45 -9.93 2.58
CA THR A 29 2.48 -10.49 1.70
C THR A 29 3.36 -9.36 1.24
N ILE A 30 4.67 -9.59 1.15
CA ILE A 30 5.61 -8.71 0.45
C ILE A 30 6.33 -9.51 -0.62
N ARG A 31 6.47 -8.94 -1.81
CA ARG A 31 7.23 -9.52 -2.92
C ARG A 31 8.12 -8.44 -3.50
N ASP A 32 9.42 -8.57 -3.35
CA ASP A 32 10.37 -7.67 -3.97
C ASP A 32 10.82 -8.17 -5.35
N SER A 33 11.29 -7.22 -6.15
CA SER A 33 11.98 -7.46 -7.41
C SER A 33 13.11 -6.42 -7.52
N LYS A 34 13.90 -6.49 -8.60
CA LYS A 34 15.13 -5.70 -8.71
C LYS A 34 14.90 -4.18 -8.60
N ASN A 35 13.83 -3.66 -9.20
CA ASN A 35 13.56 -2.21 -9.29
C ASN A 35 12.22 -1.77 -8.67
N PHE A 36 11.38 -2.72 -8.26
CA PHE A 36 10.08 -2.46 -7.69
C PHE A 36 9.65 -3.67 -6.85
N GLY A 37 8.60 -3.52 -6.07
CA GLY A 37 7.97 -4.61 -5.36
C GLY A 37 6.52 -4.30 -5.01
N PHE A 38 5.86 -5.31 -4.47
CA PHE A 38 4.47 -5.27 -4.09
C PHE A 38 4.31 -5.64 -2.61
N ILE A 39 3.50 -4.85 -1.90
CA ILE A 39 3.01 -5.18 -0.57
C ILE A 39 1.50 -5.36 -0.66
N GLU A 40 1.00 -6.49 -0.20
CA GLU A 40 -0.42 -6.65 0.11
C GLU A 40 -0.64 -6.17 1.54
N LEU A 41 -1.36 -5.06 1.70
CA LEU A 41 -1.66 -4.44 2.99
C LEU A 41 -3.13 -4.68 3.36
N ASN A 42 -3.39 -4.92 4.64
CA ASN A 42 -4.74 -5.05 5.16
C ASN A 42 -4.87 -4.36 6.51
N ASP A 43 -5.93 -3.58 6.69
CA ASP A 43 -6.23 -2.79 7.89
C ASP A 43 -7.35 -3.41 8.74
N GLY A 44 -7.94 -4.52 8.30
CA GLY A 44 -9.09 -5.18 8.94
C GLY A 44 -10.44 -4.49 8.71
N THR A 45 -10.49 -3.31 8.10
CA THR A 45 -11.76 -2.61 7.79
C THR A 45 -12.45 -3.20 6.56
N TYR A 46 -11.69 -3.89 5.71
CA TYR A 46 -12.17 -4.58 4.52
C TYR A 46 -11.52 -5.95 4.34
N MET A 47 -12.28 -6.88 3.72
CA MET A 47 -11.84 -8.27 3.56
C MET A 47 -10.78 -8.43 2.45
N LYS A 48 -10.71 -7.50 1.49
CA LYS A 48 -9.69 -7.51 0.44
C LYS A 48 -8.44 -6.75 0.88
N ASN A 49 -7.28 -7.24 0.48
CA ASN A 49 -6.01 -6.54 0.64
C ASN A 49 -5.88 -5.46 -0.43
N VAL A 50 -5.25 -4.33 -0.09
CA VAL A 50 -4.82 -3.34 -1.07
C VAL A 50 -3.41 -3.69 -1.56
N GLN A 51 -3.19 -3.54 -2.87
CA GLN A 51 -1.86 -3.62 -3.45
C GLN A 51 -1.16 -2.28 -3.34
N ILE A 52 -0.02 -2.27 -2.65
CA ILE A 52 0.93 -1.17 -2.61
C ILE A 52 2.09 -1.51 -3.53
N VAL A 53 2.43 -0.59 -4.43
CA VAL A 53 3.59 -0.68 -5.32
C VAL A 53 4.68 0.23 -4.78
N PHE A 54 5.85 -0.31 -4.45
CA PHE A 54 7.01 0.48 -4.05
C PHE A 54 8.12 0.32 -5.11
N GLU A 55 8.72 1.42 -5.55
CA GLU A 55 9.71 1.46 -6.63
C GLU A 55 11.09 1.91 -6.10
N SER A 56 12.15 1.69 -6.86
CA SER A 56 13.52 2.01 -6.45
C SER A 56 13.81 3.52 -6.28
N ASN A 57 12.84 4.38 -6.58
CA ASN A 57 12.89 5.81 -6.31
C ASN A 57 12.50 6.17 -4.86
N LEU A 58 11.97 5.20 -4.10
CA LEU A 58 11.63 5.38 -2.69
C LEU A 58 12.91 5.50 -1.86
N GLU A 59 12.99 6.51 -0.98
CA GLU A 59 14.19 6.80 -0.19
C GLU A 59 14.66 5.60 0.64
N ASN A 60 13.71 4.86 1.21
CA ASN A 60 13.96 3.66 2.03
C ASN A 60 13.66 2.34 1.28
N PHE A 61 13.77 2.31 -0.06
CA PHE A 61 13.48 1.12 -0.87
C PHE A 61 14.15 -0.18 -0.36
N GLU A 62 15.45 -0.14 -0.08
CA GLU A 62 16.20 -1.32 0.40
C GLU A 62 15.84 -1.73 1.83
N GLU A 63 15.24 -0.83 2.61
CA GLU A 63 14.71 -1.12 3.94
C GLU A 63 13.34 -1.80 3.82
N VAL A 64 12.44 -1.21 3.02
CA VAL A 64 11.09 -1.75 2.76
C VAL A 64 11.15 -3.19 2.24
N LYS A 65 12.11 -3.51 1.38
CA LYS A 65 12.35 -4.88 0.89
C LYS A 65 12.59 -5.91 2.00
N LYS A 66 13.07 -5.48 3.16
CA LYS A 66 13.39 -6.36 4.30
C LYS A 66 12.22 -6.49 5.28
N PHE A 67 11.12 -5.78 5.05
CA PHE A 67 9.95 -5.87 5.92
C PHE A 67 9.38 -7.29 5.87
N SER A 68 8.81 -7.74 6.99
CA SER A 68 8.24 -9.08 7.12
C SER A 68 6.72 -9.05 7.09
N THR A 69 6.11 -10.15 6.64
CA THR A 69 4.69 -10.40 6.86
C THR A 69 4.36 -10.29 8.35
N GLY A 70 3.27 -9.59 8.67
CA GLY A 70 2.85 -9.31 10.04
C GLY A 70 3.30 -7.96 10.56
N SER A 71 4.28 -7.30 9.93
CA SER A 71 4.70 -5.94 10.32
C SER A 71 3.57 -4.94 10.09
N ALA A 72 3.42 -3.99 11.01
CA ALA A 72 2.53 -2.85 10.86
C ALA A 72 3.26 -1.71 10.17
N ILE A 73 2.64 -1.15 9.13
CA ILE A 73 3.23 -0.06 8.34
C ILE A 73 2.22 1.04 8.05
N THR A 74 2.74 2.25 7.88
CA THR A 74 2.06 3.39 7.31
C THR A 74 2.58 3.62 5.91
N VAL A 75 1.69 3.75 4.93
CA VAL A 75 2.03 4.02 3.53
C VAL A 75 1.38 5.33 3.11
N LYS A 76 2.18 6.24 2.58
CA LYS A 76 1.69 7.39 1.80
C LYS A 76 1.95 7.12 0.33
N GLY A 77 0.99 7.40 -0.51
CA GLY A 77 1.14 7.17 -1.93
C GLY A 77 -0.05 7.64 -2.75
N ARG A 78 0.10 7.55 -4.06
CA ARG A 78 -0.93 7.94 -5.01
C ARG A 78 -1.80 6.75 -5.39
N LEU A 79 -3.12 6.88 -5.25
CA LEU A 79 -4.05 5.86 -5.69
C LEU A 79 -4.25 5.94 -7.21
N LEU A 80 -4.02 4.82 -7.88
CA LEU A 80 -4.22 4.66 -9.32
C LEU A 80 -5.28 3.60 -9.58
N LEU A 81 -6.28 3.94 -10.37
CA LEU A 81 -7.30 2.99 -10.79
C LEU A 81 -6.70 2.02 -11.81
N THR A 82 -7.05 0.74 -11.66
CA THR A 82 -6.60 -0.33 -12.54
C THR A 82 -7.82 -1.11 -13.07
N PRO A 83 -8.67 -0.48 -13.91
CA PRO A 83 -9.95 -1.05 -14.32
C PRO A 83 -9.82 -2.36 -15.10
N GLU A 84 -8.68 -2.58 -15.76
CA GLU A 84 -8.39 -3.80 -16.54
C GLU A 84 -7.71 -4.90 -15.72
N ALA A 85 -7.36 -4.63 -14.45
CA ALA A 85 -6.68 -5.58 -13.58
C ALA A 85 -7.67 -6.33 -12.67
N LYS A 86 -7.19 -7.41 -12.04
CA LYS A 86 -7.99 -8.16 -11.05
C LYS A 86 -8.34 -7.35 -9.80
N GLN A 87 -7.49 -6.38 -9.46
CA GLN A 87 -7.74 -5.42 -8.38
C GLN A 87 -8.23 -4.10 -8.99
N PRO A 88 -9.21 -3.42 -8.37
CA PRO A 88 -9.81 -2.20 -8.93
C PRO A 88 -8.87 -0.98 -8.90
N PHE A 89 -7.86 -0.99 -8.03
CA PHE A 89 -6.87 0.07 -7.89
C PHE A 89 -5.61 -0.47 -7.20
N GLU A 90 -4.54 0.31 -7.26
CA GLU A 90 -3.30 0.13 -6.52
C GLU A 90 -2.80 1.47 -5.97
N ILE A 91 -1.92 1.43 -4.97
CA ILE A 91 -1.30 2.64 -4.39
C ILE A 91 0.18 2.62 -4.72
N LYS A 92 0.66 3.63 -5.46
CA LYS A 92 2.09 3.85 -5.66
C LYS A 92 2.67 4.59 -4.46
N ALA A 93 3.48 3.88 -3.68
CA ALA A 93 4.08 4.40 -2.47
C ALA A 93 5.09 5.52 -2.78
N THR A 94 4.91 6.65 -2.11
CA THR A 94 5.88 7.75 -2.07
C THR A 94 6.63 7.78 -0.74
N GLU A 95 6.06 7.18 0.30
CA GLU A 95 6.68 7.03 1.62
C GLU A 95 6.13 5.77 2.29
N VAL A 96 7.00 4.99 2.92
CA VAL A 96 6.61 3.81 3.70
C VAL A 96 7.33 3.87 5.04
N THR A 97 6.60 3.73 6.14
CA THR A 97 7.13 3.79 7.50
C THR A 97 6.76 2.53 8.24
N MET A 98 7.71 1.94 8.96
CA MET A 98 7.43 0.83 9.86
C MET A 98 6.93 1.37 11.20
N GLU A 99 5.76 0.89 11.64
CA GLU A 99 5.15 1.24 12.92
C GLU A 99 5.42 0.16 13.98
N ALA A 100 5.45 -1.11 13.56
CA ALA A 100 5.80 -2.24 14.43
C ALA A 100 6.37 -3.41 13.62
N GLU A 101 7.36 -4.08 14.18
CA GLU A 101 7.89 -5.35 13.66
C GLU A 101 6.96 -6.53 13.98
N SER A 102 7.02 -7.57 13.14
CA SER A 102 6.27 -8.83 13.28
C SER A 102 6.69 -9.69 14.47
#